data_AF-A0A1Y4FGN2-F1
#
_entry.id   AF-A0A1Y4FGN2-F1
#
_cell.length_a   1.000
_cell.length_b   1.000
_cell.length_c   1.000
_cell.angle_alpha   90.00
_cell.angle_beta   90.00
_cell.angle_gamma   90.00
#
_symmetry.space_group_name_H-M   'P 1'
#
loop_
_entity.id
_entity.type
_entity.pdbx_description
1 polymer ?
#
loop_
_entity_poly.entity_id
_entity_poly.type
_entity_poly.pdbx_seq_one_letter_code
_entity_poly.pdbx_strand_id
1 'polypeptide(L)'
;MTVEEKKLQEILQEIAGRTEESYPCTPTPGIQFAPDGRISEVISKAGQIRIKKRGQSQWEIWAPTLYQSCMNPEQFCIYCLMIKDMGNGKLGLKTRYKEETVDLRACETEVSPWIPQIHKSDCLHCTNCGKCSW
;
A
#
# COMPACT_ATOMS: atom_id res chain seq x y z
N MET A 1 0.55 -4.13 -26.79
CA MET A 1 0.80 -3.59 -25.44
C MET A 1 1.61 -2.32 -25.60
N THR A 2 1.09 -1.18 -25.14
CA THR A 2 1.80 0.11 -25.20
C THR A 2 2.95 0.16 -24.18
N VAL A 3 3.81 1.18 -24.29
CA VAL A 3 4.91 1.39 -23.33
C VAL A 3 4.37 1.58 -21.91
N GLU A 4 3.24 2.28 -21.77
CA GLU A 4 2.62 2.54 -20.48
C GLU A 4 1.96 1.30 -19.89
N GLU A 5 1.31 0.48 -20.72
CA GLU A 5 0.75 -0.80 -20.28
C GLU A 5 1.86 -1.74 -19.79
N LYS A 6 3.02 -1.74 -20.45
CA LYS A 6 4.18 -2.51 -20.00
C LYS A 6 4.71 -2.01 -18.66
N LYS A 7 4.92 -0.69 -18.52
CA LYS A 7 5.35 -0.05 -17.26
C LYS A 7 4.38 -0.35 -16.11
N LEU A 8 3.07 -0.30 -16.38
CA LEU A 8 2.03 -0.61 -15.41
C LEU A 8 2.15 -2.06 -14.93
N GLN A 9 2.31 -3.01 -15.85
CA GLN A 9 2.47 -4.43 -15.48
C GLN A 9 3.76 -4.69 -14.71
N GLU A 10 4.86 -4.02 -15.05
CA GLU A 10 6.11 -4.08 -14.28
C GLU A 10 5.90 -3.61 -12.83
N ILE A 11 5.21 -2.48 -12.62
CA ILE A 11 4.85 -1.98 -11.29
C ILE A 11 4.02 -3.01 -10.51
N LEU A 12 2.97 -3.56 -11.13
CA LEU A 12 2.10 -4.54 -10.48
C LEU A 12 2.86 -5.81 -10.11
N GLN A 13 3.72 -6.32 -11.00
CA GLN A 13 4.55 -7.50 -10.74
C GLN A 13 5.54 -7.27 -9.60
N GLU A 14 6.20 -6.12 -9.56
CA GLU A 14 7.18 -5.81 -8.52
C GLU A 14 6.54 -5.67 -7.13
N ILE A 15 5.30 -5.20 -7.08
CA ILE A 15 4.54 -5.07 -5.81
C ILE A 15 3.95 -6.42 -5.39
N ALA A 16 3.53 -7.24 -6.36
CA ALA A 16 2.98 -8.57 -6.14
C ALA A 16 4.00 -9.57 -5.57
N GLY A 17 5.28 -9.47 -5.97
CA GLY A 17 6.34 -10.37 -5.50
C GLY A 17 6.74 -10.25 -4.02
N ARG A 18 6.00 -9.46 -3.22
CA ARG A 18 6.37 -9.10 -1.84
C ARG A 18 5.39 -9.72 -0.85
N THR A 19 5.79 -10.81 -0.20
CA THR A 19 4.92 -11.61 0.67
C THR A 19 5.64 -12.02 1.96
N GLU A 20 5.81 -11.13 2.93
CA GLU A 20 6.23 -11.56 4.29
C GLU A 20 5.00 -11.80 5.17
N GLU A 21 4.97 -12.95 5.83
CA GLU A 21 3.80 -13.52 6.52
C GLU A 21 3.95 -13.45 8.03
N SER A 22 3.34 -12.45 8.65
CA SER A 22 3.10 -12.51 10.11
C SER A 22 1.94 -11.67 10.60
N TYR A 23 1.50 -10.66 9.85
CA TYR A 23 0.51 -9.68 10.32
C TYR A 23 -0.90 -9.93 9.74
N PRO A 24 -1.96 -9.82 10.55
CA PRO A 24 -3.32 -9.81 10.06
C PRO A 24 -3.52 -8.56 9.18
N CYS A 25 -4.26 -8.74 8.09
CA CYS A 25 -4.37 -7.75 7.02
C CYS A 25 -5.83 -7.45 6.70
N THR A 26 -6.11 -6.23 6.23
CA THR A 26 -7.45 -5.83 5.75
C THR A 26 -7.31 -4.84 4.58
N PRO A 27 -7.80 -5.17 3.37
CA PRO A 27 -8.28 -6.49 2.94
C PRO A 27 -7.17 -7.54 2.88
N THR A 28 -7.53 -8.81 2.66
CA THR A 28 -6.58 -9.91 2.51
C THR A 28 -5.65 -9.66 1.30
N PRO A 29 -4.33 -9.78 1.45
CA PRO A 29 -3.38 -9.62 0.35
C PRO A 29 -3.67 -10.62 -0.76
N GLY A 30 -3.48 -10.19 -2.00
CA GLY A 30 -3.81 -11.03 -3.14
C GLY A 30 -3.56 -10.34 -4.47
N ILE A 31 -3.58 -11.15 -5.53
CA ILE A 31 -3.40 -10.71 -6.90
C ILE A 31 -4.65 -11.15 -7.66
N GLN A 32 -5.26 -10.22 -8.38
CA GLN A 32 -6.34 -10.51 -9.31
C GLN A 32 -5.83 -10.38 -10.74
N PHE A 33 -6.35 -11.23 -11.60
CA PHE A 33 -5.97 -11.30 -13.00
C PHE A 33 -7.17 -10.95 -13.89
N ALA A 34 -6.90 -10.23 -14.96
CA ALA A 34 -7.85 -10.04 -16.06
C ALA A 34 -8.02 -11.35 -16.86
N PRO A 35 -9.08 -11.49 -17.67
CA PRO A 35 -9.32 -12.69 -18.49
C PRO A 35 -8.19 -13.03 -19.47
N ASP A 36 -7.38 -12.05 -19.85
CA ASP A 36 -6.21 -12.21 -20.72
C ASP A 36 -4.93 -12.63 -19.97
N GLY A 37 -5.03 -12.90 -18.66
CA GLY A 37 -3.93 -13.35 -17.81
C GLY A 37 -3.04 -12.24 -17.26
N ARG A 38 -3.30 -10.96 -17.59
CA ARG A 38 -2.55 -9.83 -17.02
C ARG A 38 -3.00 -9.53 -15.59
N ILE A 39 -2.13 -8.92 -14.79
CA ILE A 39 -2.52 -8.49 -13.45
C ILE A 39 -3.46 -7.30 -13.57
N SER A 40 -4.65 -7.40 -12.98
CA SER A 40 -5.65 -6.32 -12.95
C SER A 40 -5.65 -5.56 -11.63
N GLU A 41 -5.35 -6.23 -10.52
CA GLU A 41 -5.30 -5.62 -9.19
C GLU A 41 -4.30 -6.35 -8.31
N VAL A 42 -3.57 -5.59 -7.50
CA VAL A 42 -2.69 -6.10 -6.44
C VAL A 42 -3.12 -5.47 -5.12
N ILE A 43 -3.41 -6.32 -4.14
CA ILE A 43 -3.62 -5.95 -2.75
C ILE A 43 -2.33 -6.29 -2.01
N SER A 44 -1.51 -5.28 -1.72
CA SER A 44 -0.18 -5.45 -1.15
C SER A 44 -0.12 -5.05 0.32
N LYS A 45 0.53 -5.90 1.12
CA LYS A 45 0.89 -5.62 2.52
C LYS A 45 2.35 -5.23 2.72
N ALA A 46 3.19 -5.36 1.70
CA ALA A 46 4.66 -5.30 1.83
C ALA A 46 5.34 -4.48 0.71
N GLY A 47 4.58 -3.93 -0.23
CA GLY A 47 5.07 -3.00 -1.24
C GLY A 47 4.51 -1.61 -1.01
N GLN A 48 5.33 -0.59 -1.26
CA GLN A 48 4.90 0.80 -1.39
C GLN A 48 5.27 1.33 -2.78
N ILE A 49 4.54 2.34 -3.23
CA ILE A 49 4.83 3.09 -4.45
C ILE A 49 4.94 4.57 -4.12
N ARG A 50 5.97 5.22 -4.67
CA ARG A 50 6.15 6.66 -4.64
C ARG A 50 5.82 7.21 -6.01
N ILE A 51 5.10 8.32 -6.03
CA ILE A 51 4.64 8.96 -7.27
C ILE A 51 5.02 10.43 -7.24
N LYS A 52 5.60 10.91 -8.32
CA LYS A 52 5.89 12.32 -8.52
C LYS A 52 5.20 12.78 -9.79
N LYS A 53 4.16 13.60 -9.64
CA LYS A 53 3.41 14.16 -10.77
C LYS A 53 4.23 15.24 -11.45
N ARG A 54 4.08 15.39 -12.76
CA ARG A 54 4.76 16.44 -13.54
C ARG A 54 4.45 17.82 -12.95
N GLY A 55 5.48 18.57 -12.61
CA GLY A 55 5.36 19.90 -12.00
C GLY A 55 5.31 19.90 -10.47
N GLN A 56 5.25 18.73 -9.81
CA GLN A 56 5.46 18.63 -8.37
C GLN A 56 6.94 18.44 -8.03
N SER A 57 7.39 19.13 -6.98
CA SER A 57 8.75 18.98 -6.46
C SER A 57 8.89 17.80 -5.50
N GLN A 58 7.79 17.38 -4.88
CA GLN A 58 7.77 16.35 -3.85
C GLN A 58 7.19 15.03 -4.35
N TRP A 59 7.72 13.93 -3.81
CA TRP A 59 7.20 12.59 -3.99
C TRP A 59 6.05 12.34 -3.03
N GLU A 60 4.95 11.82 -3.56
CA GLU A 60 3.83 11.33 -2.78
C GLU A 60 4.01 9.83 -2.52
N ILE A 61 3.87 9.42 -1.26
CA ILE A 61 4.02 8.02 -0.85
C ILE A 61 2.64 7.37 -0.73
N TRP A 62 2.56 6.16 -1.28
CA TRP A 62 1.42 5.26 -1.18
C TRP A 62 1.92 3.94 -0.61
N ALA A 63 1.50 3.64 0.62
CA ALA A 63 1.99 2.51 1.37
C ALA A 63 0.85 1.86 2.18
N PRO A 64 1.00 0.59 2.56
CA PRO A 64 0.16 0.00 3.59
C PRO A 64 0.23 0.81 4.88
N THR A 65 -0.80 0.70 5.72
CA THR A 65 -0.86 1.37 7.01
C THR A 65 -0.91 0.33 8.12
N LEU A 66 0.06 0.36 9.02
CA LEU A 66 -0.04 -0.37 10.29
C LEU A 66 -1.00 0.39 11.22
N TYR A 67 -2.04 -0.29 11.67
CA TYR A 67 -2.89 0.16 12.76
C TYR A 67 -2.65 -0.72 13.99
N GLN A 68 -2.55 -0.09 15.14
CA GLN A 68 -2.50 -0.76 16.44
C GLN A 68 -3.44 -0.01 17.38
N SER A 69 -4.29 -0.75 18.09
CA SER A 69 -5.17 -0.16 19.09
C SER A 69 -4.37 0.33 20.29
N CYS A 70 -4.63 1.56 20.73
CA CYS A 70 -4.02 2.11 21.94
C CYS A 70 -4.58 1.48 23.23
N MET A 71 -5.81 0.98 23.20
CA MET A 71 -6.46 0.34 24.35
C MET A 71 -6.10 -1.14 24.45
N ASN A 72 -5.88 -1.78 23.30
CA ASN A 72 -5.59 -3.21 23.17
C ASN A 72 -4.36 -3.39 22.26
N PRO A 73 -3.12 -3.19 22.74
CA PRO A 73 -1.92 -3.18 21.90
C PRO A 73 -1.68 -4.49 21.12
N GLU A 74 -2.22 -5.62 21.59
CA GLU A 74 -2.24 -6.90 20.89
C GLU A 74 -3.15 -6.91 19.65
N GLN A 75 -4.10 -5.98 19.56
CA GLN A 75 -4.93 -5.76 18.39
C GLN A 75 -4.22 -4.82 17.41
N PHE A 76 -3.56 -5.42 16.42
CA PHE A 76 -2.98 -4.72 15.27
C PHE A 76 -3.51 -5.29 13.96
N CYS A 77 -3.47 -4.49 12.90
CA CYS A 77 -3.83 -4.89 11.54
C CYS A 77 -3.08 -4.03 10.52
N ILE A 78 -2.65 -4.63 9.41
CA ILE A 78 -2.16 -3.89 8.25
C ILE A 78 -3.33 -3.60 7.32
N TYR A 79 -3.58 -2.32 7.07
CA TYR A 79 -4.43 -1.90 5.98
C TYR A 79 -3.64 -1.89 4.69
N CYS A 80 -3.98 -2.80 3.78
CA CYS A 80 -3.22 -3.03 2.56
C CYS A 80 -3.32 -1.84 1.59
N LEU A 81 -2.27 -1.67 0.79
CA LEU A 81 -2.28 -0.82 -0.39
C LEU A 81 -2.93 -1.60 -1.53
N MET A 82 -3.98 -1.05 -2.14
CA MET A 82 -4.58 -1.61 -3.33
C MET A 82 -4.14 -0.81 -4.55
N ILE A 83 -3.75 -1.52 -5.60
CA ILE A 83 -3.27 -0.94 -6.85
C ILE A 83 -3.97 -1.65 -8.00
N LYS A 84 -4.62 -0.88 -8.86
CA LYS A 84 -5.48 -1.41 -9.91
C LYS A 84 -5.12 -0.86 -11.28
N ASP A 85 -5.09 -1.72 -12.29
CA ASP A 85 -5.07 -1.32 -13.69
C ASP A 85 -6.43 -0.71 -14.06
N MET A 86 -6.46 0.59 -14.32
CA MET A 86 -7.67 1.31 -14.74
C MET A 86 -7.78 1.42 -16.27
N GLY A 87 -6.87 0.79 -17.01
CA GLY A 87 -6.75 0.85 -18.46
C GLY A 87 -6.11 2.15 -18.95
N ASN A 88 -5.68 2.15 -20.21
CA ASN A 88 -5.11 3.31 -20.90
C ASN A 88 -3.92 3.97 -20.15
N GLY A 89 -3.09 3.17 -19.48
CA GLY A 89 -1.93 3.66 -18.72
C GLY A 89 -2.27 4.38 -17.42
N LYS A 90 -3.51 4.23 -16.91
CA LYS A 90 -3.95 4.80 -15.64
C LYS A 90 -3.83 3.78 -14.51
N LEU A 91 -3.28 4.23 -13.38
CA LEU A 91 -3.10 3.44 -12.18
C LEU A 91 -4.04 3.93 -11.09
N GLY A 92 -4.93 3.06 -10.61
CA GLY A 92 -5.76 3.31 -9.43
C GLY A 92 -4.99 2.93 -8.17
N LEU A 93 -5.02 3.80 -7.16
CA LEU A 93 -4.30 3.63 -5.91
C LEU A 93 -5.26 3.87 -4.75
N LYS A 94 -5.27 2.97 -3.79
CA LYS A 94 -6.14 3.07 -2.63
C LYS A 94 -5.43 2.58 -1.38
N THR A 95 -5.52 3.40 -0.34
CA THR A 95 -5.07 3.10 1.02
C THR A 95 -6.27 3.22 1.96
N ARG A 96 -6.05 3.02 3.27
CA ARG A 96 -7.09 3.30 4.27
C ARG A 96 -7.60 4.74 4.22
N TYR A 97 -6.73 5.71 3.94
CA TYR A 97 -7.02 7.14 4.15
C TYR A 97 -7.28 7.92 2.87
N LYS A 98 -6.85 7.41 1.72
CA LYS A 98 -6.98 8.11 0.44
C LYS A 98 -7.05 7.15 -0.73
N GLU A 99 -7.66 7.64 -1.80
CA GLU A 99 -7.82 6.96 -3.09
C GLU A 99 -7.59 7.97 -4.21
N GLU A 100 -6.85 7.59 -5.24
CA GLU A 100 -6.58 8.42 -6.41
C GLU A 100 -6.35 7.56 -7.66
N THR A 101 -6.66 8.11 -8.84
CA THR A 101 -6.22 7.56 -10.12
C THR A 101 -5.18 8.48 -10.74
N VAL A 102 -4.03 7.93 -11.12
CA VAL A 102 -2.93 8.69 -11.74
C VAL A 102 -2.68 8.23 -13.18
N ASP A 103 -2.27 9.16 -14.03
CA ASP A 103 -1.80 8.87 -15.39
C ASP A 103 -0.29 8.67 -15.39
N LEU A 104 0.17 7.45 -15.74
CA LEU A 104 1.59 7.09 -15.72
C LEU A 104 2.42 7.86 -16.77
N ARG A 105 1.79 8.49 -17.77
CA ARG A 105 2.47 9.35 -18.76
C ARG A 105 2.91 10.68 -18.16
N ALA A 106 2.22 11.11 -17.11
CA ALA A 106 2.46 12.39 -16.45
C ALA A 106 3.14 12.22 -15.08
N CYS A 107 3.63 11.01 -14.76
CA CYS A 107 4.19 10.69 -13.45
C CYS A 107 5.49 9.89 -13.53
N GLU A 108 6.42 10.21 -12.64
CA GLU A 108 7.52 9.33 -12.25
C GLU A 108 7.05 8.41 -11.11
N THR A 109 7.53 7.17 -11.10
CA THR A 109 7.07 6.13 -10.17
C THR A 109 8.27 5.32 -9.67
N GLU A 110 8.32 5.07 -8.36
CA GLU A 110 9.30 4.19 -7.74
C GLU A 110 8.59 3.18 -6.83
N VAL A 111 8.89 1.90 -6.99
CA VAL A 111 8.40 0.85 -6.10
C VAL A 111 9.49 0.46 -5.11
N SER A 112 9.12 0.22 -3.86
CA SER A 112 10.08 -0.19 -2.82
C SER A 112 9.41 -1.06 -1.75
N PRO A 113 10.20 -1.80 -0.94
CA PRO A 113 9.65 -2.56 0.16
C PRO A 113 9.01 -1.63 1.19
N TRP A 114 7.90 -2.07 1.76
CA TRP A 114 7.34 -1.47 2.95
C TRP A 114 7.43 -2.47 4.10
N ILE A 115 8.02 -2.05 5.21
CA ILE A 115 8.19 -2.86 6.40
C ILE A 115 7.42 -2.18 7.53
N PRO A 116 6.48 -2.87 8.20
CA PRO A 116 5.76 -2.30 9.32
C PRO A 116 6.73 -2.00 10.47
N GLN A 117 6.83 -0.72 10.84
CA GLN A 117 7.57 -0.31 12.03
C GLN A 117 6.65 -0.33 13.25
N ILE A 118 6.52 -1.50 13.87
CA ILE A 118 5.80 -1.62 15.14
C ILE A 118 6.67 -1.01 16.24
N HIS A 119 6.31 0.18 16.67
CA HIS A 119 6.81 0.70 17.93
C HIS A 119 5.99 0.05 19.03
N LYS A 120 6.55 -0.98 19.68
CA LYS A 120 6.06 -1.38 21.00
C LYS A 120 6.37 -0.21 21.92
N SER A 121 5.41 0.68 22.14
CA SER A 121 5.47 1.55 23.29
C SER A 121 5.46 0.64 24.51
N ASP A 122 6.39 0.84 25.44
CA ASP A 122 6.33 0.31 26.80
C ASP A 122 5.15 0.99 27.55
N CYS A 123 3.95 1.01 26.95
CA CYS A 123 2.76 1.56 27.58
C CYS A 123 2.40 0.59 28.71
N LEU A 124 2.75 0.99 29.93
CA LEU A 124 2.15 0.45 31.14
C LEU A 124 0.64 0.57 30.98
N HIS A 125 -0.04 -0.57 30.98
CA HIS A 125 -1.50 -0.67 30.83
C HIS A 125 -2.19 0.24 31.87
N CYS A 126 -2.58 1.48 31.50
CA CYS A 126 -3.35 2.37 32.38
C CYS A 126 -4.75 1.79 32.50
N THR A 127 -5.03 1.08 33.58
CA THR A 127 -6.36 0.57 33.92
C THR A 127 -7.37 1.67 34.28
N ASN A 128 -6.96 2.94 34.35
CA ASN A 128 -7.77 3.99 34.98
C ASN A 128 -8.08 5.23 34.10
N CYS A 129 -7.67 5.30 32.83
CA CYS A 129 -7.70 6.60 32.16
C CYS A 129 -7.82 6.68 30.62
N GLY A 130 -7.64 5.60 29.86
CA GLY A 130 -7.73 5.67 28.38
C GLY A 130 -6.74 6.63 27.70
N LYS A 131 -5.70 7.07 28.43
CA LYS A 131 -4.57 7.85 27.91
C LYS A 131 -3.28 7.19 28.39
N CYS A 132 -2.43 6.72 27.48
CA CYS A 132 -1.05 6.34 27.81
C CYS A 132 -0.32 7.63 28.26
N SER A 133 0.33 7.61 29.43
CA SER A 133 1.31 8.61 29.86
C SER A 133 2.71 8.17 29.44
N TRP A 134 3.51 9.10 28.94
CA TRP A 134 4.94 8.92 28.59
C TRP A 134 5.83 9.06 29.82
#